data_AF-A0A6S7KDI7-F1
#
_entry.id   AF-A0A6S7KDI7-F1
#
_cell.length_a   1.000
_cell.length_b   1.000
_cell.length_c   1.000
_cell.angle_alpha   90.00
_cell.angle_beta   90.00
_cell.angle_gamma   90.00
#
_symmetry.space_group_name_H-M   'P 1'
#
loop_
_entity.id
_entity.type
_entity.pdbx_description
1 polymer ?
#
loop_
_entity_poly.entity_id
_entity_poly.type
_entity_poly.pdbx_seq_one_letter_code
_entity_poly.pdbx_strand_id
1 'polypeptide(L)'
;DLNHKNVVKFFGRVLHDDQDGKRVIFLTELCKENLRSFLKSNPDHIPASDRTSKSVKVMIKLAKDVASGLKYLHDRGIVHRDLKPENILSVDKSRENQNVCNRTRRLFQQLETVPNVNFIGNNHEPETEVKVL
;
A
#
# COMPACT_ATOMS: atom_id res chain seq x y z
N ASP A 1 -2.44 12.20 -10.33
CA ASP A 1 -2.51 10.73 -10.33
C ASP A 1 -1.17 10.13 -9.91
N LEU A 2 -1.17 9.10 -9.05
CA LEU A 2 0.03 8.40 -8.57
C LEU A 2 0.14 7.06 -9.30
N ASN A 3 1.01 6.99 -10.30
CA ASN A 3 1.20 5.81 -11.12
C ASN A 3 2.68 5.43 -11.18
N HIS A 4 3.03 4.35 -10.49
CA HIS A 4 4.38 3.79 -10.47
C HIS A 4 4.33 2.31 -10.11
N LYS A 5 5.17 1.47 -10.73
CA LYS A 5 5.15 0.01 -10.51
C LYS A 5 5.40 -0.38 -9.05
N ASN A 6 6.11 0.44 -8.27
CA ASN A 6 6.42 0.20 -6.85
C ASN A 6 5.57 1.05 -5.88
N VAL A 7 4.45 1.60 -6.34
CA VAL A 7 3.46 2.30 -5.49
C VAL A 7 2.12 1.61 -5.68
N VAL A 8 1.39 1.36 -4.58
CA VAL A 8 0.08 0.72 -4.63
C VAL A 8 -0.89 1.62 -5.38
N LYS A 9 -1.53 1.10 -6.41
CA LYS A 9 -2.57 1.81 -7.15
C LYS A 9 -3.76 2.05 -6.23
N PHE A 10 -4.14 3.31 -6.10
CA PHE A 10 -5.30 3.78 -5.36
C PHE A 10 -6.40 4.13 -6.34
N PHE A 11 -7.60 3.58 -6.15
CA PHE A 11 -8.75 3.79 -7.02
C PHE A 11 -9.73 4.82 -6.46
N GLY A 12 -9.74 5.03 -5.14
CA GLY A 12 -10.67 5.96 -4.52
C GLY A 12 -11.07 5.52 -3.12
N ARG A 13 -12.07 6.18 -2.56
CA ARG A 13 -12.61 5.84 -1.24
C ARG A 13 -14.11 5.75 -1.25
N VAL A 14 -14.63 4.97 -0.32
CA VAL A 14 -16.05 4.85 -0.03
C VAL A 14 -16.28 5.29 1.40
N LEU A 15 -17.27 6.16 1.62
CA LEU A 15 -17.82 6.43 2.94
C LEU A 15 -18.95 5.44 3.18
N HIS A 16 -18.82 4.63 4.22
CA HIS A 16 -19.82 3.67 4.63
C HIS A 16 -20.39 4.10 5.98
N ASP A 17 -21.70 4.26 6.05
CA ASP A 17 -22.42 4.62 7.28
C ASP A 17 -23.34 3.45 7.66
N ASP A 18 -23.12 2.88 8.85
CA ASP A 18 -23.91 1.78 9.37
C ASP A 18 -24.11 1.91 10.89
N GLN A 19 -24.72 0.88 11.51
CA GLN A 19 -25.03 0.88 12.93
C GLN A 19 -23.78 0.94 13.83
N ASP A 20 -22.60 0.57 13.32
CA ASP A 20 -21.30 0.67 14.01
C ASP A 20 -20.62 2.03 13.78
N GLY A 21 -21.23 2.91 12.98
CA GLY A 21 -20.78 4.26 12.68
C GLY A 21 -20.12 4.42 11.30
N LYS A 22 -19.54 5.61 11.08
CA LYS A 22 -18.96 6.00 9.80
C LYS A 22 -17.57 5.42 9.60
N ARG A 23 -17.37 4.69 8.50
CA ARG A 23 -16.08 4.09 8.09
C ARG A 23 -15.63 4.61 6.73
N VAL A 24 -14.33 4.86 6.60
CA VAL A 24 -13.70 5.18 5.31
C VAL A 24 -13.03 3.92 4.77
N ILE A 25 -13.51 3.43 3.63
CA ILE A 25 -12.94 2.28 2.94
C ILE A 25 -12.08 2.79 1.79
N PHE A 26 -10.82 2.38 1.74
CA PHE A 26 -9.91 2.71 0.65
C PHE A 26 -9.89 1.58 -0.38
N LEU A 27 -10.17 1.92 -1.63
CA LEU A 27 -10.10 1.00 -2.76
C LEU A 27 -8.70 1.06 -3.37
N THR A 28 -8.00 -0.06 -3.36
CA THR A 28 -6.67 -0.22 -3.96
C THR A 28 -6.62 -1.47 -4.81
N GLU A 29 -5.55 -1.63 -5.59
CA GLU A 29 -5.27 -2.92 -6.21
C GLU A 29 -5.06 -4.03 -5.17
N LEU A 30 -5.46 -5.24 -5.54
CA LEU A 30 -5.31 -6.41 -4.69
C LEU A 30 -3.84 -6.80 -4.59
N CYS A 31 -3.35 -6.87 -3.36
CA CYS A 31 -2.01 -7.35 -3.03
C CYS A 31 -2.13 -8.69 -2.31
N LYS A 32 -1.15 -9.57 -2.53
CA LYS A 32 -1.17 -10.95 -2.02
C LYS A 32 -0.86 -11.01 -0.52
N GLU A 33 0.24 -10.39 -0.12
CA GLU A 33 0.70 -10.38 1.27
C GLU A 33 1.57 -9.14 1.53
N ASN A 34 1.93 -8.91 2.80
CA ASN A 34 2.93 -7.90 3.18
C ASN A 34 4.32 -8.53 3.34
N LEU A 35 5.36 -7.69 3.32
CA LEU A 35 6.74 -8.13 3.40
C LEU A 35 7.06 -8.86 4.71
N ARG A 36 6.42 -8.50 5.83
CA ARG A 36 6.61 -9.22 7.10
C ARG A 36 6.20 -10.68 6.95
N SER A 37 5.01 -10.94 6.40
CA SER A 37 4.53 -12.30 6.16
C SER A 37 5.44 -13.05 5.18
N PHE A 38 5.83 -12.39 4.09
CA PHE A 38 6.72 -12.97 3.08
C PHE A 38 8.05 -13.44 3.68
N LEU A 39 8.70 -12.61 4.49
CA LEU A 39 9.98 -12.94 5.12
C LEU A 39 9.84 -14.06 6.15
N LYS A 40 8.73 -14.10 6.91
CA LYS A 40 8.47 -15.18 7.87
C LYS A 40 8.29 -16.53 7.17
N SER A 41 7.62 -16.55 6.02
CA SER A 41 7.38 -17.77 5.24
C SER A 41 8.58 -18.20 4.39
N ASN A 42 9.60 -17.34 4.22
CA ASN A 42 10.79 -17.62 3.39
C ASN A 42 12.09 -17.24 4.14
N PRO A 43 12.45 -17.96 5.22
CA PRO A 43 13.63 -17.65 6.01
C PRO A 43 14.95 -17.79 5.23
N ASP A 44 14.99 -18.62 4.18
CA ASP A 44 16.13 -18.78 3.27
C ASP A 44 16.37 -17.54 2.38
N HIS A 45 15.45 -16.57 2.35
CA HIS A 45 15.64 -15.30 1.67
C HIS A 45 16.26 -14.22 2.57
N ILE A 46 16.52 -14.51 3.85
CA ILE A 46 17.07 -13.54 4.80
C ILE A 46 18.58 -13.76 4.93
N PRO A 47 19.45 -12.79 4.55
CA PRO A 47 20.90 -12.90 4.66
C PRO A 47 21.41 -13.21 6.07
N ALA A 48 20.68 -12.80 7.11
CA ALA A 48 21.01 -13.12 8.49
C ALA A 48 20.79 -14.61 8.84
N SER A 49 19.86 -15.27 8.15
CA SER A 49 19.49 -16.68 8.35
C SER A 49 20.16 -17.62 7.34
N ASP A 50 20.39 -17.13 6.12
CA ASP A 50 21.12 -17.82 5.06
C ASP A 50 21.91 -16.79 4.24
N ARG A 51 23.25 -16.88 4.21
CA ARG A 51 24.12 -15.94 3.45
C ARG A 51 24.34 -16.35 1.98
N THR A 52 23.50 -17.23 1.42
CA THR A 52 23.61 -17.60 0.00
C THR A 52 23.49 -16.40 -0.94
N SER A 53 24.07 -16.53 -2.14
CA SER A 53 23.89 -15.52 -3.20
C SER A 53 22.40 -15.27 -3.52
N LYS A 54 21.54 -16.27 -3.31
CA LYS A 54 20.09 -16.18 -3.52
C LYS A 54 19.45 -15.20 -2.54
N SER A 55 19.67 -15.37 -1.24
CA SER A 55 19.08 -14.49 -0.20
C SER A 55 19.49 -13.03 -0.37
N VAL A 56 20.78 -12.80 -0.66
CA VAL A 56 21.33 -11.46 -0.92
C VAL A 56 20.69 -10.84 -2.16
N LYS A 57 20.55 -11.60 -3.27
CA LYS A 57 19.89 -11.12 -4.49
C LYS A 57 18.43 -10.72 -4.26
N VAL A 58 17.68 -11.53 -3.51
CA VAL A 58 16.27 -11.23 -3.17
C VAL A 58 16.18 -9.92 -2.38
N MET A 59 17.00 -9.76 -1.34
CA MET A 59 16.98 -8.55 -0.52
C MET A 59 17.43 -7.29 -1.25
N ILE A 60 18.45 -7.38 -2.11
CA ILE A 60 18.88 -6.25 -2.96
C ILE A 60 17.73 -5.83 -3.89
N LYS A 61 17.03 -6.78 -4.50
CA LYS A 61 15.89 -6.50 -5.38
C LYS A 61 14.76 -5.81 -4.64
N LEU A 62 14.39 -6.34 -3.47
CA LEU A 62 13.40 -5.74 -2.58
C LEU A 62 13.78 -4.30 -2.20
N ALA A 63 15.02 -4.07 -1.78
CA ALA A 63 15.50 -2.73 -1.42
C ALA A 63 15.44 -1.76 -2.61
N LYS A 64 15.83 -2.21 -3.81
CA LYS A 64 15.74 -1.41 -5.05
C LYS A 64 14.29 -1.03 -5.38
N ASP A 65 13.36 -1.97 -5.27
CA ASP A 65 11.95 -1.71 -5.54
C ASP A 65 11.35 -0.70 -4.56
N VAL A 66 11.63 -0.85 -3.26
CA VAL A 66 11.17 0.10 -2.23
C VAL A 66 11.79 1.48 -2.45
N ALA A 67 13.10 1.56 -2.71
CA ALA A 67 13.78 2.82 -2.99
C ALA A 67 13.23 3.51 -4.25
N SER A 68 12.92 2.74 -5.29
CA SER A 68 12.29 3.23 -6.52
C SER A 68 10.90 3.85 -6.25
N GLY A 69 10.06 3.18 -5.45
CA GLY A 69 8.76 3.70 -5.03
C GLY A 69 8.87 4.96 -4.17
N LEU A 70 9.79 4.98 -3.20
CA LEU A 70 10.03 6.14 -2.34
C LEU A 70 10.56 7.33 -3.12
N LYS A 71 11.51 7.12 -4.04
CA LYS A 71 11.99 8.19 -4.92
C LYS A 71 10.85 8.82 -5.71
N TYR A 72 9.98 8.01 -6.32
CA TYR A 72 8.83 8.50 -7.07
C TYR A 72 7.90 9.38 -6.21
N LEU A 73 7.67 8.99 -4.95
CA LEU A 73 6.88 9.75 -3.99
C LEU A 73 7.59 11.06 -3.56
N HIS A 74 8.87 10.97 -3.24
CA HIS A 74 9.68 12.12 -2.80
C HIS A 74 9.82 13.17 -3.90
N ASP A 75 9.99 12.76 -5.17
CA ASP A 75 10.03 13.66 -6.34
C ASP A 75 8.70 14.44 -6.51
N ARG A 76 7.64 14.04 -5.82
CA ARG A 76 6.32 14.70 -5.77
C ARG A 76 6.01 15.35 -4.41
N GLY A 77 7.02 15.47 -3.53
CA GLY A 77 6.86 16.06 -2.20
C GLY A 77 6.08 15.19 -1.21
N ILE A 78 5.89 13.90 -1.49
CA ILE A 78 5.13 12.99 -0.63
C ILE A 78 6.08 12.18 0.25
N VAL A 79 6.00 12.37 1.57
CA VAL A 79 6.74 11.55 2.55
C VAL A 79 5.87 10.39 3.03
N HIS A 80 6.40 9.16 2.98
CA HIS A 80 5.65 7.95 3.36
C HIS A 80 5.27 7.90 4.85
N ARG A 81 6.17 8.36 5.74
CA ARG A 81 6.04 8.45 7.22
C ARG A 81 5.84 7.15 8.01
N ASP A 82 5.38 6.06 7.41
CA ASP A 82 5.21 4.77 8.11
C ASP A 82 5.89 3.62 7.35
N LEU A 83 7.17 3.78 7.03
CA LEU A 83 7.92 2.77 6.27
C LEU A 83 8.32 1.61 7.19
N LYS A 84 7.62 0.48 7.04
CA LYS A 84 7.85 -0.77 7.77
C LYS A 84 7.44 -1.98 6.91
N PRO A 85 7.91 -3.20 7.21
CA PRO A 85 7.59 -4.39 6.41
C PRO A 85 6.08 -4.66 6.23
N GLU A 86 5.24 -4.28 7.18
CA GLU A 86 3.79 -4.43 7.11
C GLU A 86 3.14 -3.56 6.04
N ASN A 87 3.79 -2.45 5.67
CA ASN A 87 3.31 -1.49 4.68
C ASN A 87 4.00 -1.66 3.32
N ILE A 88 4.81 -2.69 3.15
CA ILE A 88 5.38 -3.08 1.86
C ILE A 88 4.59 -4.29 1.38
N LEU A 89 3.86 -4.16 0.29
CA LEU A 89 2.94 -5.18 -0.22
C LEU A 89 3.51 -5.86 -1.45
N SER A 90 3.30 -7.17 -1.55
CA SER A 90 3.62 -7.96 -2.74
C SER A 90 2.39 -8.14 -3.62
N VAL A 91 2.59 -8.19 -4.93
CA VAL A 91 1.54 -8.41 -5.92
C VAL A 91 1.83 -9.72 -6.63
N ASP A 92 0.82 -10.58 -6.77
CA ASP A 92 0.97 -11.83 -7.50
C ASP A 92 1.15 -11.53 -8.99
N LYS A 93 2.34 -11.80 -9.53
CA LYS A 93 2.56 -11.85 -10.98
C LYS A 93 2.52 -13.32 -11.35
N SER A 94 1.39 -13.78 -11.83
CA SER A 94 1.25 -15.12 -12.37
C SER A 94 2.35 -15.38 -13.41
N ARG A 95 3.23 -16.33 -13.06
CA ARG A 95 4.14 -17.10 -13.93
C ARG A 95 5.14 -16.27 -14.76
N GLU A 96 6.38 -16.18 -14.27
CA GLU A 96 7.63 -16.55 -14.98
C GLU A 96 8.91 -15.98 -14.37
N ASN A 97 8.83 -15.12 -13.36
CA ASN A 97 9.98 -14.75 -12.56
C ASN A 97 9.48 -14.37 -11.18
N GLN A 98 10.15 -14.81 -10.12
CA GLN A 98 9.98 -14.35 -8.73
C GLN A 98 10.33 -12.86 -8.62
N ASN A 99 9.54 -12.03 -9.29
CA ASN A 99 9.55 -10.59 -9.28
C ASN A 99 8.64 -10.19 -8.14
N VAL A 100 9.18 -10.23 -6.92
CA VAL A 100 8.55 -9.62 -5.75
C VAL A 100 8.39 -8.13 -6.08
N CYS A 101 7.21 -7.74 -6.56
CA CYS A 101 6.91 -6.35 -6.86
C CYS A 101 6.43 -5.72 -5.56
N ASN A 102 7.33 -4.99 -4.90
CA ASN A 102 7.07 -4.40 -3.60
C ASN A 102 6.49 -3.01 -3.78
N ARG A 103 5.29 -2.81 -3.23
CA ARG A 103 4.56 -1.55 -3.33
C ARG A 103 4.36 -0.96 -1.94
N THR A 104 4.72 0.31 -1.79
CA THR A 104 4.51 1.02 -0.54
C THR A 104 3.04 1.39 -0.38
N ARG A 105 2.39 0.90 0.68
CA ARG A 105 1.04 1.27 1.06
C ARG A 105 1.08 2.61 1.79
N ARG A 106 0.67 3.68 1.10
CA ARG A 106 0.36 4.95 1.76
C ARG A 106 -0.91 4.78 2.59
N LEU A 107 -0.77 4.70 3.91
CA LEU A 107 -1.88 5.02 4.81
C LEU A 107 -1.88 6.54 4.98
N PHE A 108 -2.98 7.20 4.60
CA PHE A 108 -3.13 8.63 4.83
C PHE A 108 -3.20 8.92 6.33
N GLN A 109 -2.05 9.21 6.98
CA GLN A 109 -2.01 10.01 8.22
C GLN A 109 -2.18 11.51 7.92
N GLN A 110 -3.02 11.86 6.95
CA GLN A 110 -3.31 13.24 6.55
C GLN A 110 -4.80 13.32 6.19
N LEU A 111 -5.63 13.06 7.20
CA LEU A 111 -7.03 13.44 7.21
C LEU A 111 -7.38 14.34 8.41
N GLU A 112 -6.39 14.97 9.06
CA GLU A 112 -6.66 15.98 10.08
C GLU A 112 -6.87 17.40 9.51
N THR A 113 -6.84 17.59 8.19
CA THR A 113 -7.12 18.89 7.57
C THR A 113 -7.95 18.73 6.31
N VAL A 114 -9.25 18.48 6.47
CA VAL A 114 -10.23 18.90 5.47
C VAL A 114 -11.28 19.75 6.17
N PRO A 115 -11.02 21.04 6.44
CA PRO A 115 -12.12 21.98 6.62
C PRO A 115 -12.84 22.09 5.27
N ASN A 116 -14.16 21.98 5.25
CA ASN A 116 -15.04 22.02 4.08
C ASN A 116 -15.38 20.67 3.41
N VAL A 117 -15.86 19.72 4.19
CA VAL A 117 -16.88 18.80 3.66
C VAL A 117 -18.24 19.44 3.94
N ASN A 118 -18.87 20.01 2.90
CA ASN A 118 -20.25 20.46 2.99
C ASN A 118 -21.14 19.24 3.23
N PHE A 119 -21.80 19.23 4.38
CA PHE A 119 -22.85 18.28 4.72
C PHE A 119 -24.06 18.60 3.84
N ILE A 120 -24.34 17.74 2.87
CA ILE A 120 -25.63 17.67 2.20
C ILE A 120 -26.29 16.38 2.69
N GLY A 121 -27.52 16.51 3.20
CA GLY A 121 -28.42 15.39 3.39
C GLY A 121 -28.70 15.02 4.85
N ASN A 122 -29.54 15.81 5.52
CA ASN A 122 -30.53 15.21 6.40
C ASN A 122 -31.44 14.36 5.52
N ASN A 123 -31.41 13.03 5.67
CA ASN A 123 -32.56 12.13 5.73
C ASN A 123 -32.08 10.68 5.72
N HIS A 124 -32.77 9.86 6.50
CA HIS A 124 -32.53 8.43 6.74
C HIS A 124 -32.46 7.61 5.44
N GLU A 125 -31.28 7.36 4.90
CA GLU A 125 -30.89 6.16 4.14
C GLU A 125 -29.36 5.96 4.27
N PRO A 126 -28.83 4.72 4.30
CA PRO A 126 -27.39 4.48 4.30
C PRO A 126 -26.82 4.81 2.90
N GLU A 127 -26.59 6.09 2.63
CA GLU A 127 -25.96 6.55 1.39
C GLU A 127 -24.47 6.20 1.41
N THR A 128 -24.12 5.17 0.62
CA THR A 128 -22.72 4.84 0.33
C THR A 128 -22.16 5.87 -0.65
N GLU A 129 -21.50 6.92 -0.15
CA GLU A 129 -20.88 7.93 -1.01
C GLU A 129 -19.53 7.40 -1.55
N VAL A 130 -19.51 6.98 -2.82
CA VAL A 130 -18.30 6.56 -3.52
C VAL A 130 -17.65 7.76 -4.21
N LYS A 131 -16.46 8.14 -3.77
CA LYS A 131 -15.63 9.16 -4.44
C LYS A 131 -14.45 8.48 -5.14
N VAL A 132 -14.58 8.32 -6.46
CA VAL A 132 -13.53 7.85 -7.37
C VAL A 132 -12.70 9.05 -7.83
N LEU A 133 -11.38 8.93 -7.84
CA LEU A 133 -10.46 9.94 -8.39
C LEU A 133 -10.04 9.56 -9.82
#